data_AF-A0A3B1BPJ5-F1
#
_entry.id   AF-A0A3B1BPJ5-F1
#
_cell.length_a   1.000
_cell.length_b   1.000
_cell.length_c   1.000
_cell.angle_alpha   90.00
_cell.angle_beta   90.00
_cell.angle_gamma   90.00
#
_symmetry.space_group_name_H-M   'P 1'
#
loop_
_entity.id
_entity.type
_entity.pdbx_description
1 polymer ?
#
loop_
_entity_poly.entity_id
_entity_poly.type
_entity_poly.pdbx_seq_one_letter_code
_entity_poly.pdbx_strand_id
1 'polypeptide(L)'
;MADKNNKPSTLFAISILAMAASLAYFTFEFSQFVRQVPDILENVRITSEKIEPVLDEVAQIRDLIPAILVEVSATREAIPPILGEVKNIRESIPPILTEVSKTREQIPAILDEVAAVREQLPATLATADKASDAVVSVSTEMKAYQPIATDALVQMEGVRKEVPVILDRVDAMIGQARVAARDASSGMITGFLGGVITAPFRLVGNFGSSVMGLSKSEVDDYTDEDIALVEEHGKDLITSGILDESRKWKNFDRDQNFEVSLVKIYVQNNRECRDLRIQAWKQTNQVLDTEVKICLNEKGEWDYE
;
A
#
# COMPACT_ATOMS: atom_id res chain seq x y z
N MET A 1 79.48 -101.07 105.22
CA MET A 1 78.08 -100.89 104.78
C MET A 1 78.15 -100.19 103.42
N ALA A 2 78.20 -100.95 102.34
CA ALA A 2 77.04 -101.44 101.57
C ALA A 2 76.39 -100.27 100.80
N ASP A 3 76.75 -100.11 99.51
CA ASP A 3 75.91 -100.51 98.34
C ASP A 3 75.00 -99.29 97.95
N LYS A 4 74.84 -98.77 96.73
CA LYS A 4 74.63 -99.42 95.44
C LYS A 4 74.40 -98.31 94.36
N ASN A 5 74.84 -98.58 93.14
CA ASN A 5 74.28 -98.09 91.87
C ASN A 5 74.39 -96.61 91.45
N ASN A 6 75.46 -96.36 90.70
CA ASN A 6 75.51 -95.48 89.55
C ASN A 6 74.35 -95.78 88.56
N LYS A 7 73.42 -94.84 88.36
CA LYS A 7 72.57 -94.77 87.17
C LYS A 7 72.55 -93.31 86.69
N PRO A 8 72.96 -93.00 85.45
CA PRO A 8 72.77 -91.66 84.89
C PRO A 8 71.25 -91.35 84.85
N SER A 9 70.85 -90.16 85.28
CA SER A 9 69.45 -89.76 85.33
C SER A 9 68.85 -89.66 83.92
N THR A 10 67.97 -90.60 83.58
CA THR A 10 67.32 -90.68 82.24
C THR A 10 66.51 -89.44 81.89
N LEU A 11 65.99 -88.71 82.88
CA LEU A 11 65.28 -87.43 82.69
C LEU A 11 66.18 -86.33 82.13
N PHE A 12 67.46 -86.30 82.50
CA PHE A 12 68.44 -85.34 81.99
C PHE A 12 68.82 -85.65 80.53
N ALA A 13 68.91 -86.93 80.18
CA ALA A 13 69.13 -87.33 78.79
C ALA A 13 67.93 -86.98 77.89
N ILE A 14 66.70 -87.13 78.39
CA ILE A 14 65.47 -86.78 77.66
C ILE A 14 65.36 -85.27 77.43
N SER A 15 65.70 -84.43 78.42
CA SER A 15 65.70 -82.97 78.23
C SER A 15 66.76 -82.51 77.24
N ILE A 16 67.95 -83.11 77.27
CA ILE A 16 69.00 -82.86 76.27
C ILE A 16 68.52 -83.26 74.87
N LEU A 17 67.88 -84.43 74.73
CA LEU A 17 67.37 -84.89 73.43
C LEU A 17 66.24 -83.99 72.92
N ALA A 18 65.31 -83.57 73.78
CA ALA A 18 64.25 -82.63 73.44
C ALA A 18 64.80 -81.25 73.03
N MET A 19 65.83 -80.76 73.72
CA MET A 19 66.50 -79.50 73.38
C MET A 19 67.30 -79.61 72.07
N ALA A 20 67.95 -80.75 71.82
CA ALA A 20 68.62 -81.02 70.56
C ALA A 20 67.62 -81.10 69.40
N ALA A 21 66.45 -81.72 69.61
CA ALA A 21 65.39 -81.82 68.62
C ALA A 21 64.76 -80.45 68.32
N SER A 22 64.52 -79.61 69.34
CA SER A 22 63.99 -78.25 69.12
C SER A 22 65.01 -77.34 68.42
N LEU A 23 66.30 -77.44 68.77
CA LEU A 23 67.38 -76.74 68.07
C LEU A 23 67.50 -77.18 66.62
N ALA A 24 67.39 -78.48 66.34
CA ALA A 24 67.42 -79.01 64.97
C ALA A 24 66.22 -78.52 64.14
N TYR A 25 65.01 -78.54 64.72
CA TYR A 25 63.81 -78.02 64.06
C TYR A 25 63.90 -76.52 63.81
N PHE A 26 64.33 -75.74 64.81
CA PHE A 26 64.56 -74.30 64.67
C PHE A 26 65.60 -74.00 63.58
N THR A 27 66.70 -74.76 63.54
CA THR A 27 67.75 -74.59 62.53
C THR A 27 67.23 -74.92 61.13
N PHE A 28 66.35 -75.91 61.00
CA PHE A 28 65.69 -76.26 59.74
C PHE A 28 64.77 -75.13 59.25
N GLU A 29 63.87 -74.63 60.10
CA GLU A 29 62.98 -73.50 59.76
C GLU A 29 63.78 -72.22 59.47
N PHE A 30 64.82 -71.95 60.25
CA PHE A 30 65.71 -70.81 60.01
C PHE A 30 66.46 -70.94 58.67
N SER A 31 66.91 -72.15 58.32
CA SER A 31 67.52 -72.42 57.01
C SER A 31 66.53 -72.21 55.86
N GLN A 32 65.26 -72.60 56.02
CA GLN A 32 64.21 -72.34 55.05
C GLN A 32 63.96 -70.84 54.89
N PHE A 33 63.87 -70.10 55.99
CA PHE A 33 63.73 -68.65 55.96
C PHE A 33 64.91 -67.98 55.25
N VAL A 34 66.14 -68.34 55.61
CA VAL A 34 67.37 -67.79 55.00
C VAL A 34 67.43 -68.10 53.49
N ARG A 35 66.89 -69.24 53.03
CA ARG A 35 66.79 -69.56 51.60
C ARG A 35 65.79 -68.69 50.85
N GLN A 36 64.74 -68.19 51.51
CA GLN A 36 63.72 -67.33 50.90
C GLN A 36 64.09 -65.84 50.92
N VAL A 37 65.02 -65.42 51.81
CA VAL A 37 65.48 -64.02 51.90
C VAL A 37 65.99 -63.49 50.54
N PRO A 38 66.82 -64.21 49.76
CA PRO A 38 67.25 -63.76 48.44
C PRO A 38 66.10 -63.47 47.48
N ASP A 39 65.10 -64.35 47.42
CA ASP A 39 63.94 -64.18 46.52
C ASP A 39 63.09 -62.98 46.92
N ILE A 40 62.89 -62.76 48.23
CA ILE A 40 62.18 -61.58 48.74
C ILE A 40 62.95 -60.31 48.40
N LEU A 41 64.27 -60.29 48.61
CA LEU A 41 65.12 -59.15 48.30
C LEU A 41 65.13 -58.84 46.79
N GLU A 42 65.14 -59.87 45.95
CA GLU A 42 65.08 -59.70 44.49
C GLU A 42 63.71 -59.18 44.04
N ASN A 43 62.61 -59.68 44.60
CA ASN A 43 61.27 -59.16 44.32
C ASN A 43 61.11 -57.69 44.79
N VAL A 44 61.70 -57.34 45.94
CA VAL A 44 61.76 -55.95 46.42
C VAL A 44 62.57 -55.09 45.46
N ARG A 45 63.73 -55.56 44.97
CA ARG A 45 64.56 -54.85 43.98
C ARG A 45 63.79 -54.62 42.68
N ILE A 46 63.18 -55.66 42.11
CA ILE A 46 62.38 -55.58 40.88
C ILE A 46 61.20 -54.62 41.05
N THR A 47 60.52 -54.69 42.20
CA THR A 47 59.40 -53.78 42.49
C THR A 47 59.89 -52.34 42.63
N SER A 48 61.01 -52.13 43.32
CA SER A 48 61.62 -50.81 43.47
C SER A 48 62.05 -50.21 42.13
N GLU A 49 62.66 -51.00 41.24
CA GLU A 49 63.05 -50.58 39.88
C GLU A 49 61.84 -50.20 39.01
N LYS A 50 60.67 -50.78 39.26
CA LYS A 50 59.42 -50.43 38.56
C LYS A 50 58.70 -49.22 39.12
N ILE A 51 59.02 -48.77 40.34
CA ILE A 51 58.36 -47.61 40.95
C ILE A 51 58.84 -46.32 40.28
N GLU A 52 60.13 -46.19 40.00
CA GLU A 52 60.69 -44.99 39.34
C GLU A 52 60.02 -44.65 37.99
N PRO A 53 59.89 -45.57 37.01
CA PRO A 53 59.23 -45.25 35.75
C PRO A 53 57.74 -44.93 35.91
N VAL A 54 57.05 -45.55 36.87
CA VAL A 54 55.65 -45.23 37.17
C VAL A 54 55.52 -43.83 37.77
N LEU A 55 56.46 -43.42 38.63
CA LEU A 55 56.48 -42.06 39.17
C LEU A 55 56.74 -41.02 38.07
N ASP A 56 57.61 -41.33 37.11
CA ASP A 56 57.87 -40.46 35.96
C ASP A 56 56.65 -40.35 35.04
N GLU A 57 55.95 -41.45 34.75
CA GLU A 57 54.69 -41.43 33.98
C GLU A 57 53.62 -40.60 34.70
N VAL A 58 53.48 -40.77 36.01
CA VAL A 58 52.54 -39.98 36.83
C VAL A 58 52.91 -38.50 36.83
N ALA A 59 54.20 -38.16 36.87
CA ALA A 59 54.67 -36.78 36.76
C ALA A 59 54.32 -36.17 35.39
N GLN A 60 54.57 -36.90 34.30
CA GLN A 60 54.22 -36.45 32.95
C GLN A 60 52.71 -36.25 32.78
N ILE A 61 51.89 -37.18 33.29
CA ILE A 61 50.43 -37.03 33.28
C ILE A 61 50.02 -35.80 34.08
N ARG A 62 50.61 -35.60 35.27
CA ARG A 62 50.33 -34.44 36.11
C ARG A 62 50.67 -33.12 35.42
N ASP A 63 51.74 -33.08 34.63
CA ASP A 63 52.15 -31.89 33.87
C ASP A 63 51.22 -31.60 32.68
N LEU A 64 50.59 -32.63 32.09
CA LEU A 64 49.63 -32.47 30.99
C LEU A 64 48.22 -32.05 31.46
N ILE A 65 47.82 -32.43 32.68
CA ILE A 65 46.49 -32.13 33.23
C ILE A 65 46.14 -30.62 33.15
N PRO A 66 47.02 -29.67 33.56
CA PRO A 66 46.72 -28.25 33.46
C PRO A 66 46.40 -27.79 32.03
N ALA A 67 47.17 -28.24 31.04
CA ALA A 67 46.95 -27.88 29.64
C ALA A 67 45.59 -28.40 29.12
N ILE A 68 45.26 -29.66 29.43
CA ILE A 68 43.96 -30.26 29.09
C ILE A 68 42.81 -29.49 29.77
N LEU A 69 42.97 -29.10 31.03
CA LEU A 69 41.94 -28.33 31.74
C LEU A 69 41.72 -26.94 31.12
N VAL A 70 42.78 -26.27 30.66
CA VAL A 70 42.67 -25.00 29.94
C VAL A 70 41.92 -25.19 28.61
N GLU A 71 42.26 -26.21 27.83
CA GLU A 71 41.58 -26.50 26.55
C GLU A 71 40.10 -26.87 26.76
N VAL A 72 39.80 -27.69 27.78
CA VAL A 72 38.43 -28.03 28.15
C VAL A 72 37.66 -26.78 28.59
N SER A 73 38.28 -25.86 29.34
CA SER A 73 37.66 -24.60 29.73
C SER A 73 37.36 -23.72 28.51
N ALA A 74 38.34 -23.54 27.62
CA ALA A 74 38.16 -22.77 26.39
C ALA A 74 37.05 -23.36 25.50
N THR A 75 36.99 -24.69 25.39
CA THR A 75 35.91 -25.39 24.66
C THR A 75 34.55 -25.16 25.32
N ARG A 76 34.48 -25.23 26.66
CA ARG A 76 33.25 -24.95 27.42
C ARG A 76 32.78 -23.50 27.27
N GLU A 77 33.70 -22.56 27.12
CA GLU A 77 33.37 -21.14 26.86
C GLU A 77 32.93 -20.89 25.42
N ALA A 78 33.47 -21.64 24.44
CA ALA A 78 33.13 -21.51 23.03
C ALA A 78 31.79 -22.16 22.64
N ILE A 79 31.37 -23.22 23.34
CA ILE A 79 30.11 -23.93 23.02
C ILE A 79 28.86 -23.04 23.18
N PRO A 80 28.65 -22.29 24.28
CA PRO A 80 27.47 -21.45 24.46
C PRO A 80 27.21 -20.42 23.35
N PRO A 81 28.18 -19.61 22.88
CA PRO A 81 27.94 -18.67 21.79
C PRO A 81 27.58 -19.38 20.48
N ILE A 82 28.23 -20.50 20.15
CA ILE A 82 27.88 -21.31 18.96
C ILE A 82 26.44 -21.82 19.06
N LEU A 83 26.01 -22.32 20.21
CA LEU A 83 24.63 -22.75 20.43
C LEU A 83 23.64 -21.57 20.31
N GLY A 84 24.04 -20.39 20.76
CA GLY A 84 23.30 -19.14 20.56
C GLY A 84 23.11 -18.80 19.08
N GLU A 85 24.19 -18.85 18.28
CA GLU A 85 24.12 -18.63 16.84
C GLU A 85 23.24 -19.65 16.13
N VAL A 86 23.39 -20.95 16.47
CA VAL A 86 22.55 -22.02 15.92
C VAL A 86 21.07 -21.79 16.26
N LYS A 87 20.77 -21.34 17.48
CA LYS A 87 19.40 -20.98 17.88
C LYS A 87 18.87 -19.82 17.05
N ASN A 88 19.65 -18.74 16.91
CA ASN A 88 19.25 -17.57 16.12
C ASN A 88 18.99 -17.94 14.64
N ILE A 89 19.84 -18.78 14.05
CA ILE A 89 19.65 -19.28 12.69
C ILE A 89 18.36 -20.11 12.60
N ARG A 90 18.12 -21.02 13.55
CA ARG A 90 16.89 -21.83 13.60
C ARG A 90 15.62 -20.99 13.74
N GLU A 91 15.69 -19.87 14.45
CA GLU A 91 14.57 -18.93 14.60
C GLU A 91 14.37 -18.05 13.37
N SER A 92 15.44 -17.75 12.62
CA SER A 92 15.40 -16.90 11.42
C SER A 92 14.99 -17.64 10.15
N ILE A 93 15.22 -18.96 10.06
CA ILE A 93 14.86 -19.75 8.87
C ILE A 93 13.33 -19.79 8.62
N PRO A 94 12.46 -20.07 9.61
CA PRO A 94 11.01 -20.15 9.40
C PRO A 94 10.35 -18.90 8.78
N PRO A 95 10.62 -17.65 9.24
CA PRO A 95 10.05 -16.48 8.61
C PRO A 95 10.54 -16.29 7.17
N ILE A 96 11.82 -16.55 6.88
CA ILE A 96 12.37 -16.51 5.51
C ILE A 96 11.65 -17.52 4.61
N LEU A 97 11.46 -18.77 5.08
CA LEU A 97 10.74 -19.79 4.31
C LEU A 97 9.28 -19.40 4.05
N THR A 98 8.64 -18.74 5.02
CA THR A 98 7.27 -18.24 4.87
C THR A 98 7.20 -17.13 3.81
N GLU A 99 8.14 -16.19 3.81
CA GLU A 99 8.24 -15.13 2.82
C GLU A 99 8.53 -15.67 1.42
N VAL A 100 9.43 -16.64 1.30
CA VAL A 100 9.72 -17.34 0.04
C VAL A 100 8.48 -18.07 -0.49
N SER A 101 7.69 -18.72 0.38
CA SER A 101 6.43 -19.37 -0.03
C SER A 101 5.43 -18.36 -0.57
N LYS A 102 5.19 -17.25 0.16
CA LYS A 102 4.29 -16.19 -0.27
C LYS A 102 4.71 -15.58 -1.61
N THR A 103 6.00 -15.31 -1.78
CA THR A 103 6.55 -14.80 -3.04
C THR A 103 6.30 -15.80 -4.17
N ARG A 104 6.55 -17.09 -3.92
CA ARG A 104 6.32 -18.16 -4.91
C ARG A 104 4.84 -18.28 -5.29
N GLU A 105 3.93 -18.08 -4.35
CA GLU A 105 2.47 -18.08 -4.61
C GLU A 105 2.01 -16.87 -5.41
N GLN A 106 2.68 -15.72 -5.29
CA GLN A 106 2.35 -14.49 -6.03
C GLN A 106 2.89 -14.47 -7.46
N ILE A 107 4.01 -15.13 -7.72
CA ILE A 107 4.67 -15.14 -9.05
C ILE A 107 3.72 -15.55 -10.19
N PRO A 108 2.90 -16.63 -10.09
CA PRO A 108 1.98 -17.01 -11.16
C PRO A 108 1.00 -15.91 -11.57
N ALA A 109 0.38 -15.25 -10.58
CA ALA A 109 -0.57 -14.16 -10.86
C ALA A 109 0.09 -12.99 -11.60
N ILE A 110 1.31 -12.60 -11.18
CA ILE A 110 2.09 -11.55 -11.86
C ILE A 110 2.45 -11.98 -13.29
N LEU A 111 2.81 -13.25 -13.50
CA LEU A 111 3.12 -13.77 -14.84
C LEU A 111 1.88 -13.74 -15.75
N ASP A 112 0.71 -14.08 -15.22
CA ASP A 112 -0.56 -14.03 -15.94
C ASP A 112 -0.94 -12.59 -16.30
N GLU A 113 -0.78 -11.64 -15.37
CA GLU A 113 -0.98 -10.21 -15.66
C GLU A 113 -0.03 -9.70 -16.74
N VAL A 114 1.26 -10.05 -16.66
CA VAL A 114 2.25 -9.68 -17.68
C VAL A 114 1.89 -10.30 -19.04
N ALA A 115 1.40 -11.53 -19.07
CA ALA A 115 0.93 -12.18 -20.30
C ALA A 115 -0.27 -11.44 -20.90
N ALA A 116 -1.27 -11.10 -20.08
CA ALA A 116 -2.44 -10.35 -20.52
C ALA A 116 -2.08 -8.96 -21.07
N VAL A 117 -1.18 -8.23 -20.40
CA VAL A 117 -0.68 -6.93 -20.90
C VAL A 117 0.04 -7.11 -22.23
N ARG A 118 0.88 -8.15 -22.37
CA ARG A 118 1.58 -8.44 -23.63
C ARG A 118 0.62 -8.79 -24.77
N GLU A 119 -0.50 -9.43 -24.48
CA GLU A 119 -1.53 -9.75 -25.47
C GLU A 119 -2.31 -8.50 -25.92
N GLN A 120 -2.59 -7.56 -25.01
CA GLN A 120 -3.34 -6.34 -25.31
C GLN A 120 -2.48 -5.26 -25.98
N LEU A 121 -1.19 -5.20 -25.67
CA LEU A 121 -0.28 -4.14 -26.12
C LEU A 121 -0.27 -3.93 -27.65
N PRO A 122 -0.25 -4.97 -28.52
CA PRO A 122 -0.31 -4.78 -29.97
C PRO A 122 -1.58 -4.06 -30.44
N ALA A 123 -2.73 -4.35 -29.83
CA ALA A 123 -4.00 -3.72 -30.21
C ALA A 123 -4.03 -2.23 -29.80
N THR A 124 -3.48 -1.90 -28.64
CA THR A 124 -3.32 -0.51 -28.18
C THR A 124 -2.37 0.26 -29.09
N LEU A 125 -1.23 -0.34 -29.45
CA LEU A 125 -0.27 0.27 -30.39
C LEU A 125 -0.90 0.50 -31.77
N ALA A 126 -1.62 -0.48 -32.32
CA ALA A 126 -2.31 -0.33 -33.60
C ALA A 126 -3.39 0.77 -33.56
N THR A 127 -4.02 0.98 -32.41
CA THR A 127 -4.99 2.08 -32.23
C THR A 127 -4.28 3.43 -32.17
N ALA A 128 -3.14 3.51 -31.49
CA ALA A 128 -2.31 4.71 -31.44
C ALA A 128 -1.75 5.09 -32.82
N ASP A 129 -1.35 4.10 -33.63
CA ASP A 129 -0.92 4.31 -35.01
C ASP A 129 -2.06 4.91 -35.85
N LYS A 130 -3.27 4.32 -35.79
CA LYS A 130 -4.45 4.86 -36.49
C LYS A 130 -4.80 6.28 -36.05
N ALA A 131 -4.72 6.57 -34.75
CA ALA A 131 -4.97 7.91 -34.25
C ALA A 131 -3.93 8.90 -34.77
N SER A 132 -2.66 8.49 -34.82
CA SER A 132 -1.57 9.29 -35.37
C SER A 132 -1.80 9.58 -36.86
N ASP A 133 -2.18 8.59 -37.65
CA ASP A 133 -2.53 8.75 -39.06
C ASP A 133 -3.72 9.71 -39.26
N ALA A 134 -4.76 9.58 -38.43
CA ALA A 134 -5.91 10.47 -38.48
C ALA A 134 -5.54 11.93 -38.16
N VAL A 135 -4.68 12.16 -37.17
CA VAL A 135 -4.16 13.50 -36.84
C VAL A 135 -3.38 14.08 -38.01
N VAL A 136 -2.56 13.27 -38.68
CA VAL A 136 -1.85 13.70 -39.89
C VAL A 136 -2.84 14.10 -40.99
N SER A 137 -3.88 13.30 -41.24
CA SER A 137 -4.93 13.61 -42.22
C SER A 137 -5.63 14.93 -41.91
N VAL A 138 -6.11 15.12 -40.67
CA VAL A 138 -6.76 16.35 -40.24
C VAL A 138 -5.82 17.55 -40.37
N SER A 139 -4.54 17.39 -40.03
CA SER A 139 -3.54 18.45 -40.19
C SER A 139 -3.37 18.85 -41.66
N THR A 140 -3.37 17.88 -42.58
CA THR A 140 -3.30 18.16 -44.01
C THR A 140 -4.56 18.85 -44.54
N GLU A 141 -5.75 18.44 -44.11
CA GLU A 141 -7.01 19.10 -44.47
C GLU A 141 -7.09 20.52 -43.93
N MET A 142 -6.68 20.74 -42.67
CA MET A 142 -6.62 22.07 -42.06
C MET A 142 -5.68 23.01 -42.82
N LYS A 143 -4.52 22.51 -43.28
CA LYS A 143 -3.62 23.29 -44.16
C LYS A 143 -4.28 23.65 -45.48
N ALA A 144 -5.07 22.74 -46.07
CA ALA A 144 -5.82 23.01 -47.29
C ALA A 144 -6.97 24.00 -47.07
N TYR A 145 -7.58 24.02 -45.88
CA TYR A 145 -8.66 24.94 -45.52
C TYR A 145 -8.15 26.35 -45.17
N GLN A 146 -6.92 26.48 -44.68
CA GLN A 146 -6.30 27.75 -44.30
C GLN A 146 -6.46 28.88 -45.35
N PRO A 147 -6.13 28.69 -46.66
CA PRO A 147 -6.31 29.75 -47.65
C PRO A 147 -7.78 30.12 -47.87
N ILE A 148 -8.70 29.15 -47.80
CA ILE A 148 -10.15 29.39 -47.96
C ILE A 148 -10.67 30.25 -46.82
N ALA A 149 -10.31 29.91 -45.57
CA ALA A 149 -10.67 30.71 -44.41
C ALA A 149 -10.10 32.13 -44.50
N THR A 150 -8.86 32.26 -44.96
CA THR A 150 -8.20 33.56 -45.15
C THR A 150 -8.92 34.40 -46.21
N ASP A 151 -9.28 33.79 -47.35
CA ASP A 151 -10.02 34.46 -48.42
C ASP A 151 -11.42 34.88 -47.97
N ALA A 152 -12.15 34.02 -47.27
CA ALA A 152 -13.46 34.35 -46.70
C ALA A 152 -13.38 35.55 -45.74
N LEU A 153 -12.33 35.62 -44.89
CA LEU A 153 -12.10 36.77 -44.02
C LEU A 153 -11.83 38.06 -44.82
N VAL A 154 -11.08 37.98 -45.92
CA VAL A 154 -10.85 39.12 -46.83
C VAL A 154 -12.16 39.56 -47.50
N GLN A 155 -13.00 38.63 -47.95
CA GLN A 155 -14.30 38.95 -48.53
C GLN A 155 -15.24 39.61 -47.51
N MET A 156 -15.27 39.11 -46.27
CA MET A 156 -16.06 39.72 -45.18
C MET A 156 -15.59 41.13 -44.85
N GLU A 157 -14.29 41.40 -44.88
CA GLU A 157 -13.73 42.74 -44.74
C GLU A 157 -14.24 43.67 -45.87
N GLY A 158 -14.32 43.16 -47.10
CA GLY A 158 -14.91 43.86 -48.23
C GLY A 158 -16.39 44.19 -48.01
N VAL A 159 -17.21 43.19 -47.67
CA VAL A 159 -18.63 43.36 -47.35
C VAL A 159 -18.82 44.36 -46.22
N ARG A 160 -18.02 44.31 -45.15
CA ARG A 160 -18.10 45.23 -44.02
C ARG A 160 -17.84 46.69 -44.42
N LYS A 161 -17.04 46.94 -45.47
CA LYS A 161 -16.80 48.27 -46.02
C LYS A 161 -17.93 48.73 -46.95
N GLU A 162 -18.52 47.82 -47.71
CA GLU A 162 -19.54 48.14 -48.71
C GLU A 162 -20.95 48.26 -48.12
N VAL A 163 -21.29 47.44 -47.11
CA VAL A 163 -22.62 47.44 -46.48
C VAL A 163 -23.03 48.80 -45.94
N PRO A 164 -22.20 49.57 -45.19
CA PRO A 164 -22.57 50.91 -44.74
C PRO A 164 -22.94 51.84 -45.90
N VAL A 165 -22.19 51.79 -47.00
CA VAL A 165 -22.46 52.61 -48.20
C VAL A 165 -23.79 52.23 -48.85
N ILE A 166 -24.10 50.93 -48.90
CA ILE A 166 -25.38 50.44 -49.41
C ILE A 166 -26.53 50.84 -48.47
N LEU A 167 -26.33 50.72 -47.15
CA LEU A 167 -27.31 51.15 -46.15
C LEU A 167 -27.58 52.65 -46.24
N ASP A 168 -26.55 53.49 -46.36
CA ASP A 168 -26.69 54.93 -46.58
C ASP A 168 -27.50 55.23 -47.85
N ARG A 169 -27.27 54.45 -48.93
CA ARG A 169 -28.00 54.58 -50.19
C ARG A 169 -29.47 54.16 -50.06
N VAL A 170 -29.74 53.10 -49.30
CA VAL A 170 -31.09 52.64 -48.96
C VAL A 170 -31.80 53.67 -48.10
N ASP A 171 -31.15 54.24 -47.09
CA ASP A 171 -31.70 55.30 -46.24
C ASP A 171 -32.01 56.56 -47.05
N ALA A 172 -31.16 56.93 -48.01
CA ALA A 172 -31.42 58.00 -48.95
C ALA A 172 -32.64 57.71 -49.84
N MET A 173 -32.77 56.48 -50.37
CA MET A 173 -33.96 56.07 -51.14
C MET A 173 -35.23 56.06 -50.29
N ILE A 174 -35.18 55.55 -49.05
CA ILE A 174 -36.31 55.57 -48.11
C ILE A 174 -36.68 57.02 -47.77
N GLY A 175 -35.69 57.90 -47.60
CA GLY A 175 -35.89 59.32 -47.43
C GLY A 175 -36.65 59.93 -48.62
N GLN A 176 -36.18 59.68 -49.85
CA GLN A 176 -36.85 60.12 -51.08
C GLN A 176 -38.26 59.54 -51.22
N ALA A 177 -38.43 58.24 -50.94
CA ALA A 177 -39.72 57.57 -50.98
C ALA A 177 -40.69 58.11 -49.92
N ARG A 178 -40.22 58.48 -48.72
CA ARG A 178 -41.04 59.15 -47.69
C ARG A 178 -41.44 60.56 -48.08
N VAL A 179 -40.57 61.30 -48.76
CA VAL A 179 -40.92 62.63 -49.32
C VAL A 179 -42.00 62.46 -50.40
N ALA A 180 -41.76 61.58 -51.37
CA ALA A 180 -42.74 61.28 -52.42
C ALA A 180 -44.06 60.71 -51.84
N ALA A 181 -43.99 59.87 -50.82
CA ALA A 181 -45.16 59.35 -50.11
C ALA A 181 -45.86 60.46 -49.34
N ARG A 182 -45.17 61.38 -48.65
CA ARG A 182 -45.79 62.57 -48.02
C ARG A 182 -46.48 63.45 -49.05
N ASP A 183 -45.85 63.66 -50.20
CA ASP A 183 -46.42 64.45 -51.29
C ASP A 183 -47.65 63.75 -51.92
N ALA A 184 -47.67 62.41 -51.95
CA ALA A 184 -48.81 61.61 -52.41
C ALA A 184 -49.88 61.35 -51.33
N SER A 185 -49.53 61.47 -50.04
CA SER A 185 -50.39 61.23 -48.87
C SER A 185 -50.85 62.51 -48.18
N SER A 186 -50.91 63.63 -48.93
CA SER A 186 -51.80 64.75 -48.61
C SER A 186 -53.29 64.35 -48.61
N GLY A 187 -53.61 63.07 -48.80
CA GLY A 187 -54.82 62.43 -48.29
C GLY A 187 -54.52 61.09 -47.60
N MET A 188 -54.99 60.97 -46.36
CA MET A 188 -55.43 59.73 -45.70
C MET A 188 -54.49 58.98 -44.73
N ILE A 189 -54.80 59.17 -43.44
CA ILE A 189 -54.95 58.22 -42.33
C ILE A 189 -53.71 57.56 -41.68
N THR A 190 -53.57 57.96 -40.42
CA THR A 190 -52.97 57.34 -39.25
C THR A 190 -53.32 55.85 -39.05
N GLY A 191 -52.32 55.01 -38.82
CA GLY A 191 -52.50 53.65 -38.28
C GLY A 191 -51.14 52.99 -38.05
N PHE A 192 -50.59 53.11 -36.84
CA PHE A 192 -50.51 52.03 -35.86
C PHE A 192 -49.88 50.75 -36.43
N LEU A 193 -48.60 50.50 -36.12
CA LEU A 193 -48.02 49.17 -35.84
C LEU A 193 -46.60 49.38 -35.26
N GLY A 194 -46.54 49.61 -33.94
CA GLY A 194 -45.31 49.53 -33.16
C GLY A 194 -45.11 48.09 -32.69
N GLY A 195 -44.35 47.30 -33.44
CA GLY A 195 -44.01 45.92 -33.09
C GLY A 195 -42.93 45.87 -32.00
N VAL A 196 -43.21 45.13 -30.94
CA VAL A 196 -42.32 44.85 -29.80
C VAL A 196 -41.18 43.93 -30.24
N ILE A 197 -39.94 44.35 -30.01
CA ILE A 197 -38.74 43.51 -30.15
C ILE A 197 -38.56 42.71 -28.86
N THR A 198 -38.77 41.39 -28.93
CA THR A 198 -38.55 40.47 -27.81
C THR A 198 -37.11 39.94 -27.87
N ALA A 199 -36.28 40.33 -26.90
CA ALA A 199 -34.92 39.80 -26.72
C ALA A 199 -34.95 38.39 -26.10
N PRO A 200 -34.00 37.49 -26.45
CA PRO A 200 -34.18 36.04 -26.29
C PRO A 200 -33.95 35.43 -24.90
N PHE A 201 -33.54 36.16 -23.87
CA PHE A 201 -33.26 35.54 -22.56
C PHE A 201 -33.63 36.47 -21.40
N ARG A 202 -34.74 36.18 -20.71
CA ARG A 202 -35.13 36.85 -19.47
C ARG A 202 -35.06 35.87 -18.30
N LEU A 203 -33.89 35.80 -17.68
CA LEU A 203 -33.63 35.05 -16.45
C LEU A 203 -33.86 35.93 -15.21
N VAL A 204 -35.10 36.31 -14.89
CA VAL A 204 -35.42 36.85 -13.54
C VAL A 204 -36.88 36.56 -13.17
N GLY A 205 -37.14 35.49 -12.43
CA GLY A 205 -38.36 35.34 -11.65
C GLY A 205 -38.08 34.46 -10.45
N ASN A 206 -37.98 35.01 -9.22
CA ASN A 206 -37.81 34.37 -7.90
C ASN A 206 -36.84 33.18 -7.69
N PHE A 207 -36.19 32.69 -8.73
CA PHE A 207 -35.32 31.52 -8.77
C PHE A 207 -33.99 31.73 -8.05
N GLY A 208 -33.69 32.97 -7.64
CA GLY A 208 -32.45 33.31 -6.93
C GLY A 208 -32.61 33.86 -5.51
N SER A 209 -33.83 33.83 -4.94
CA SER A 209 -34.05 34.40 -3.60
C SER A 209 -34.61 33.42 -2.58
N SER A 210 -34.85 32.17 -2.99
CA SER A 210 -35.55 31.17 -2.17
C SER A 210 -34.93 29.78 -2.33
N VAL A 211 -33.61 29.68 -2.11
CA VAL A 211 -32.83 28.43 -1.87
C VAL A 211 -33.47 27.17 -2.49
N MET A 212 -33.63 27.16 -3.81
CA MET A 212 -34.14 26.03 -4.61
C MET A 212 -35.23 25.17 -3.95
N GLY A 213 -36.25 25.77 -3.31
CA GLY A 213 -37.33 24.99 -2.69
C GLY A 213 -36.91 24.10 -1.51
N LEU A 214 -35.70 24.25 -0.97
CA LEU A 214 -35.27 23.58 0.26
C LEU A 214 -36.06 24.14 1.45
N SER A 215 -36.50 23.24 2.34
CA SER A 215 -37.16 23.61 3.59
C SER A 215 -36.16 24.28 4.55
N LYS A 216 -36.65 25.12 5.46
CA LYS A 216 -35.78 25.82 6.44
C LYS A 216 -34.85 24.87 7.22
N SER A 217 -35.33 23.67 7.58
CA SER A 217 -34.53 22.65 8.26
C SER A 217 -33.43 22.03 7.40
N GLU A 218 -33.56 22.08 6.07
CA GLU A 218 -32.55 21.60 5.13
C GLU A 218 -31.50 22.67 4.83
N VAL A 219 -31.81 23.95 5.03
CA VAL A 219 -30.89 25.07 4.77
C VAL A 219 -30.01 25.40 5.97
N ASP A 220 -30.48 25.15 7.20
CA ASP A 220 -29.77 25.49 8.45
C ASP A 220 -28.40 24.78 8.61
N ASP A 221 -28.19 23.66 7.90
CA ASP A 221 -26.95 22.87 7.95
C ASP A 221 -25.88 23.26 6.91
N TYR A 222 -26.21 24.17 5.98
CA TYR A 222 -25.35 24.61 4.87
C TYR A 222 -24.84 26.04 5.02
N THR A 223 -23.70 26.33 4.40
CA THR A 223 -23.15 27.70 4.39
C THR A 223 -23.80 28.53 3.29
N ASP A 224 -23.77 29.86 3.45
CA ASP A 224 -24.24 30.79 2.41
C ASP A 224 -23.51 30.59 1.07
N GLU A 225 -22.25 30.14 1.11
CA GLU A 225 -21.44 29.83 -0.07
C GLU A 225 -21.92 28.55 -0.79
N ASP A 226 -22.25 27.49 -0.04
CA ASP A 226 -22.81 26.26 -0.60
C ASP A 226 -24.16 26.54 -1.28
N ILE A 227 -24.99 27.36 -0.64
CA ILE A 227 -26.30 27.78 -1.16
C ILE A 227 -26.14 28.59 -2.45
N ALA A 228 -25.17 29.51 -2.50
CA ALA A 228 -24.88 30.29 -3.71
C ALA A 228 -24.41 29.40 -4.88
N LEU A 229 -23.57 28.38 -4.61
CA LEU A 229 -23.09 27.45 -5.63
C LEU A 229 -24.21 26.53 -6.15
N VAL A 230 -25.10 26.05 -5.26
CA VAL A 230 -26.31 25.34 -5.67
C VAL A 230 -27.12 26.20 -6.64
N GLU A 231 -27.33 27.48 -6.30
CA GLU A 231 -28.10 28.43 -7.10
C GLU A 231 -27.47 28.69 -8.48
N GLU A 232 -26.17 28.96 -8.52
CA GLU A 232 -25.42 29.20 -9.76
C GLU A 232 -25.46 27.98 -10.68
N HIS A 233 -25.12 26.80 -10.16
CA HIS A 233 -25.08 25.58 -10.95
C HIS A 233 -26.47 25.16 -11.45
N GLY A 234 -27.53 25.35 -10.66
CA GLY A 234 -28.88 25.09 -11.14
C GLY A 234 -29.34 26.07 -12.21
N LYS A 235 -28.94 27.36 -12.16
CA LYS A 235 -29.17 28.32 -13.26
C LYS A 235 -28.54 27.89 -14.56
N ASP A 236 -27.30 27.42 -14.50
CA ASP A 236 -26.60 26.93 -15.68
C ASP A 236 -27.32 25.71 -16.29
N LEU A 237 -27.73 24.75 -15.46
CA LEU A 237 -28.41 23.53 -15.92
C LEU A 237 -29.80 23.81 -16.51
N ILE A 238 -30.55 24.74 -15.92
CA ILE A 238 -31.84 25.19 -16.48
C ILE A 238 -31.63 26.04 -17.73
N THR A 239 -30.49 26.70 -17.90
CA THR A 239 -30.23 27.44 -19.14
C THR A 239 -29.74 26.52 -20.26
N SER A 240 -28.93 25.52 -19.93
CA SER A 240 -28.38 24.57 -20.90
C SER A 240 -29.46 23.66 -21.49
N GLY A 241 -30.40 23.18 -20.67
CA GLY A 241 -31.46 22.28 -21.10
C GLY A 241 -30.98 20.92 -21.60
N ILE A 242 -29.79 20.51 -21.17
CA ILE A 242 -29.21 19.21 -21.49
C ILE A 242 -29.63 18.23 -20.40
N LEU A 243 -30.51 17.29 -20.73
CA LEU A 243 -30.95 16.24 -19.82
C LEU A 243 -29.74 15.40 -19.34
N ASP A 244 -29.77 14.99 -18.07
CA ASP A 244 -28.73 14.22 -17.37
C ASP A 244 -27.39 14.95 -17.20
N GLU A 245 -27.34 16.26 -17.49
CA GLU A 245 -26.19 17.09 -17.15
C GLU A 245 -26.14 17.33 -15.63
N SER A 246 -24.94 17.24 -15.05
CA SER A 246 -24.72 17.53 -13.63
C SER A 246 -23.51 18.43 -13.37
N ARG A 247 -23.53 19.07 -12.19
CA ARG A 247 -22.45 19.89 -11.63
C ARG A 247 -22.11 19.33 -10.26
N LYS A 248 -20.84 18.98 -10.06
CA LYS A 248 -20.33 18.41 -8.81
C LYS A 248 -19.23 19.28 -8.24
N TRP A 249 -19.26 19.52 -6.94
CA TRP A 249 -18.19 20.23 -6.25
C TRP A 249 -18.00 19.67 -4.83
N LYS A 250 -16.88 20.05 -4.21
CA LYS A 250 -16.54 19.65 -2.85
C LYS A 250 -16.28 20.89 -2.01
N ASN A 251 -16.98 21.00 -0.90
CA ASN A 251 -16.67 21.96 0.14
C ASN A 251 -15.58 21.38 1.06
N PHE A 252 -14.38 21.94 0.98
CA PHE A 252 -13.21 21.48 1.74
C PHE A 252 -13.29 21.83 3.24
N ASP A 253 -14.04 22.87 3.62
CA ASP A 253 -14.15 23.32 5.01
C ASP A 253 -15.01 22.37 5.86
N ARG A 254 -15.94 21.63 5.23
CA ARG A 254 -16.83 20.67 5.91
C ARG A 254 -16.72 19.22 5.43
N ASP A 255 -15.80 18.93 4.50
CA ASP A 255 -15.63 17.63 3.85
C ASP A 255 -16.97 17.08 3.29
N GLN A 256 -17.68 17.94 2.58
CA GLN A 256 -18.97 17.64 1.95
C GLN A 256 -18.86 17.68 0.43
N ASN A 257 -19.45 16.69 -0.24
CA ASN A 257 -19.58 16.68 -1.68
C ASN A 257 -21.02 17.03 -2.06
N PHE A 258 -21.18 17.79 -3.13
CA PHE A 258 -22.47 18.20 -3.66
C PHE A 258 -22.60 17.83 -5.12
N GLU A 259 -23.83 17.54 -5.55
CA GLU A 259 -24.21 17.35 -6.94
C GLU A 259 -25.57 17.98 -7.21
N VAL A 260 -25.64 18.77 -8.27
CA VAL A 260 -26.92 19.26 -8.84
C VAL A 260 -27.03 18.69 -10.25
N SER A 261 -28.18 18.11 -10.58
CA SER A 261 -28.41 17.45 -11.88
C SER A 261 -29.77 17.80 -12.46
N LEU A 262 -29.86 17.92 -13.78
CA LEU A 262 -31.12 18.06 -14.50
C LEU A 262 -31.68 16.68 -14.83
N VAL A 263 -32.66 16.23 -14.05
CA VAL A 263 -33.18 14.85 -14.14
C VAL A 263 -34.42 14.72 -15.01
N LYS A 264 -35.11 15.83 -15.31
CA LYS A 264 -36.32 15.79 -16.12
C LYS A 264 -36.57 17.08 -16.87
N ILE A 265 -37.08 16.94 -18.10
CA ILE A 265 -37.62 18.03 -18.92
C ILE A 265 -38.98 17.54 -19.43
N TYR A 266 -40.04 18.30 -19.17
CA TYR A 266 -41.41 17.91 -19.52
C TYR A 266 -42.31 19.13 -19.67
N VAL A 267 -43.55 18.92 -20.14
CA VAL A 267 -44.55 19.99 -20.28
C VAL A 267 -45.72 19.68 -19.35
N GLN A 268 -46.08 20.64 -18.49
CA GLN A 268 -47.21 20.55 -17.55
C GLN A 268 -48.03 21.84 -17.63
N ASN A 269 -49.35 21.73 -17.78
CA ASN A 269 -50.26 22.89 -17.94
C ASN A 269 -49.84 23.85 -19.06
N ASN A 270 -49.34 23.31 -20.18
CA ASN A 270 -48.83 24.08 -21.32
C ASN A 270 -47.62 24.99 -21.00
N ARG A 271 -46.89 24.68 -19.92
CA ARG A 271 -45.62 25.31 -19.53
C ARG A 271 -44.49 24.29 -19.60
N GLU A 272 -43.32 24.72 -20.06
CA GLU A 272 -42.10 23.89 -19.99
C GLU A 272 -41.64 23.83 -18.53
N CYS A 273 -41.42 22.62 -18.02
CA CYS A 273 -41.01 22.36 -16.65
C CYS A 273 -39.79 21.46 -16.62
N ARG A 274 -38.98 21.65 -15.59
CA ARG A 274 -37.71 20.98 -15.38
C ARG A 274 -37.55 20.62 -13.91
N ASP A 275 -37.06 19.41 -13.67
CA ASP A 275 -36.78 18.93 -12.32
C ASP A 275 -35.26 18.89 -12.12
N LEU A 276 -34.79 19.61 -11.10
CA LEU A 276 -33.40 19.55 -10.63
C LEU A 276 -33.31 18.64 -9.42
N ARG A 277 -32.34 17.73 -9.40
CA ARG A 277 -32.03 16.93 -8.21
C ARG A 277 -30.77 17.45 -7.54
N ILE A 278 -30.87 17.75 -6.25
CA ILE A 278 -29.79 18.27 -5.41
C ILE A 278 -29.43 17.19 -4.38
N GLN A 279 -28.17 16.78 -4.39
CA GLN A 279 -27.66 15.75 -3.51
C GLN A 279 -26.41 16.24 -2.78
N ALA A 280 -26.29 15.85 -1.52
CA ALA A 280 -25.10 16.13 -0.71
C ALA A 280 -24.67 14.90 0.07
N TRP A 281 -23.36 14.71 0.18
CA TRP A 281 -22.75 13.60 0.90
C TRP A 281 -21.73 14.12 1.91
N LYS A 282 -21.79 13.57 3.12
CA LYS A 282 -20.73 13.73 4.12
C LYS A 282 -19.98 12.41 4.21
N GLN A 283 -18.71 12.42 3.81
CA GLN A 283 -17.93 11.19 3.58
C GLN A 283 -18.63 10.27 2.55
N THR A 284 -19.20 9.16 3.01
CA THR A 284 -19.93 8.17 2.18
C THR A 284 -21.43 8.18 2.41
N ASN A 285 -21.93 8.94 3.39
CA ASN A 285 -23.34 8.96 3.74
C ASN A 285 -24.03 10.12 3.03
N GLN A 286 -25.11 9.81 2.32
CA GLN A 286 -25.96 10.82 1.69
C GLN A 286 -26.76 11.53 2.79
N VAL A 287 -26.59 12.84 2.86
CA VAL A 287 -27.23 13.71 3.86
C VAL A 287 -28.35 14.55 3.26
N LEU A 288 -28.37 14.71 1.93
CA LEU A 288 -29.43 15.38 1.19
C LEU A 288 -29.73 14.64 -0.11
N ASP A 289 -31.02 14.49 -0.40
CA ASP A 289 -31.54 14.11 -1.71
C ASP A 289 -32.89 14.79 -1.88
N THR A 290 -32.94 15.85 -2.68
CA THR A 290 -34.18 16.57 -2.95
C THR A 290 -34.35 16.80 -4.44
N GLU A 291 -35.60 16.95 -4.86
CA GLU A 291 -35.97 17.23 -6.24
C GLU A 291 -36.83 18.49 -6.27
N VAL A 292 -36.40 19.44 -7.10
CA VAL A 292 -36.93 20.79 -7.16
C VAL A 292 -37.52 21.00 -8.54
N LYS A 293 -38.82 21.24 -8.57
CA LYS A 293 -39.58 21.47 -9.80
C LYS A 293 -39.64 22.95 -10.13
N ILE A 294 -39.33 23.28 -11.38
CA ILE A 294 -39.27 24.66 -11.87
C ILE A 294 -39.94 24.72 -13.24
N CYS A 295 -40.83 25.69 -13.44
CA CYS A 295 -41.61 25.84 -14.68
C CYS A 295 -41.48 27.23 -15.28
N LEU A 296 -41.47 27.32 -16.61
CA LEU A 296 -41.44 28.56 -17.36
C LEU A 296 -42.82 29.24 -17.31
N ASN A 297 -42.87 30.45 -16.79
CA ASN A 297 -44.08 31.25 -16.66
C ASN A 297 -44.44 31.99 -17.96
N GLU A 298 -45.60 32.64 -18.00
CA GLU A 298 -46.08 33.40 -19.17
C GLU A 298 -45.20 34.61 -19.55
N LYS A 299 -44.33 35.05 -18.63
CA LYS A 299 -43.35 36.13 -18.87
C LYS A 299 -42.04 35.62 -19.46
N GLY A 300 -41.90 34.30 -19.63
CA GLY A 300 -40.66 33.66 -20.10
C GLY A 300 -39.59 33.54 -19.01
N GLU A 301 -39.99 33.54 -17.74
CA GLU A 301 -39.11 33.41 -16.57
C GLU A 301 -39.35 32.04 -15.90
N TRP A 302 -38.30 31.43 -15.35
CA TRP A 302 -38.40 30.17 -14.61
C TRP A 302 -38.81 30.43 -13.15
N ASP A 303 -39.85 29.77 -12.66
CA ASP A 303 -40.36 29.93 -11.28
C ASP A 303 -40.68 28.56 -10.63
N TYR A 304 -40.64 28.50 -9.31
CA TYR A 304 -40.97 27.29 -8.55
C TYR A 304 -42.47 26.99 -8.66
N GLU A 305 -42.85 25.70 -8.68
CA GLU A 305 -44.26 25.27 -8.56
C GLU A 305 -44.63 24.97 -7.12
#